data_AF-A0A9D5GQ41-F1
#
_entry.id   AF-A0A9D5GQ41-F1
#
_cell.length_a   1.000
_cell.length_b   1.000
_cell.length_c   1.000
_cell.angle_alpha   90.00
_cell.angle_beta   90.00
_cell.angle_gamma   90.00
#
_symmetry.space_group_name_H-M   'P 1'
#
loop_
_entity.id
_entity.type
_entity.pdbx_description
1 polymer ?
#
loop_
_entity_poly.entity_id
_entity_poly.type
_entity_poly.pdbx_seq_one_letter_code
_entity_poly.pdbx_strand_id
1 'polypeptide(L)' 'MNTKIPHCPKCHAKDDVKHGMSDGKQPYKCKACPYHFTIPKLGKGIDNYYV' A
#
# COMPACT_ATOMS: atom_id res chain seq x y z
N MET A 1 -6.02 -1.97 18.93
CA MET A 1 -5.41 -0.99 17.99
C MET A 1 -4.56 -1.77 17.00
N ASN A 2 -5.12 -2.17 15.85
CA ASN A 2 -4.43 -3.03 14.89
C ASN A 2 -4.30 -2.31 13.54
N THR A 3 -3.37 -1.36 13.47
CA THR A 3 -2.97 -0.74 12.22
C THR A 3 -2.12 -1.76 11.46
N LYS A 4 -2.70 -2.49 10.50
CA LYS A 4 -1.94 -3.31 9.56
C LYS A 4 -0.98 -2.40 8.80
N ILE A 5 0.30 -2.45 9.14
CA ILE A 5 1.37 -1.80 8.38
C ILE A 5 1.43 -2.51 7.04
N PRO A 6 1.34 -1.78 5.93
CA PRO A 6 1.22 -2.42 4.65
C PRO A 6 2.55 -2.94 4.12
N HIS A 7 2.65 -4.25 3.98
CA HIS A 7 3.82 -4.87 3.35
C HIS A 7 4.01 -4.41 1.90
N CYS A 8 5.27 -4.22 1.50
CA CYS A 8 5.60 -3.94 0.11
C CYS A 8 5.12 -5.09 -0.79
N PRO A 9 4.36 -4.84 -1.87
CA PRO A 9 3.87 -5.90 -2.76
C PRO A 9 4.99 -6.56 -3.59
N LYS A 10 6.19 -5.96 -3.63
CA LYS A 10 7.32 -6.47 -4.43
C LYS A 10 8.22 -7.41 -3.63
N CYS A 11 8.51 -7.08 -2.36
CA CYS A 11 9.46 -7.83 -1.53
C CYS A 11 8.89 -8.26 -0.17
N HIS A 12 7.62 -7.95 0.11
CA HIS A 12 6.91 -8.24 1.36
C HIS A 12 7.56 -7.68 2.64
N ALA A 13 8.54 -6.78 2.49
CA ALA A 13 9.16 -6.07 3.60
C ALA A 13 8.11 -5.23 4.34
N LYS A 14 8.28 -5.15 5.67
CA LYS A 14 7.48 -4.33 6.60
C LYS A 14 7.96 -2.87 6.68
N ASP A 15 9.06 -2.58 6.00
CA ASP A 15 9.72 -1.27 6.01
C ASP A 15 9.29 -0.45 4.79
N ASP A 16 8.21 0.30 4.99
CA ASP A 16 7.65 1.25 4.05
C ASP A 16 7.47 2.63 4.71
N VAL A 17 7.66 3.68 3.91
CA VAL A 17 7.49 5.07 4.32
C VAL A 17 6.61 5.81 3.33
N LYS A 18 5.82 6.75 3.82
CA LYS A 18 5.03 7.65 2.97
C LYS A 18 5.96 8.48 2.10
N HIS A 19 5.63 8.64 0.82
CA HIS A 19 6.46 9.34 -0.16
C HIS A 19 5.64 10.34 -0.97
N GLY A 20 5.63 11.60 -0.54
CA GLY A 20 4.99 12.68 -1.29
C GLY A 20 3.49 12.47 -1.54
N MET A 21 2.93 13.26 -2.46
CA MET A 21 1.52 13.17 -2.85
C MET A 21 1.45 13.08 -4.38
N SER A 22 0.79 12.05 -4.91
CA SER A 22 0.57 11.85 -6.34
C SER A 22 -0.93 11.64 -6.58
N ASP A 23 -1.53 12.50 -7.39
CA ASP A 23 -2.95 12.40 -7.76
C ASP A 23 -3.90 12.34 -6.55
N GLY A 24 -3.66 13.20 -5.55
CA GLY A 24 -4.46 13.22 -4.32
C GLY A 24 -4.32 11.98 -3.43
N LYS A 25 -3.36 11.10 -3.72
CA LYS A 25 -3.02 9.92 -2.90
C LYS A 25 -1.56 10.00 -2.48
N GLN A 26 -1.28 9.56 -1.27
CA GLN A 26 0.10 9.48 -0.76
C GLN A 26 0.64 8.07 -1.05
N PRO A 27 1.57 7.87 -2.00
CA PRO A 27 2.18 6.57 -2.21
C PRO A 27 3.13 6.24 -1.06
N TYR A 28 3.36 4.94 -0.87
CA TYR A 28 4.36 4.39 0.03
C TYR A 28 5.59 4.02 -0.80
N LYS A 29 6.78 4.25 -0.23
CA LYS A 29 8.07 3.83 -0.75
C LYS A 29 8.64 2.77 0.18
N CYS A 30 8.93 1.59 -0.36
CA CYS A 30 9.63 0.56 0.38
C CYS A 30 11.11 0.94 0.54
N LYS A 31 11.64 0.80 1.76
CA LYS A 31 13.08 1.03 2.03
C LYS A 31 13.97 -0.10 1.55
N ALA A 32 13.45 -1.33 1.48
CA ALA A 32 14.23 -2.51 1.11
C ALA A 32 14.46 -2.66 -0.40
N CYS A 33 13.46 -2.34 -1.23
CA CYS A 33 13.53 -2.56 -2.70
C CYS A 33 13.30 -1.29 -3.54
N PRO A 34 13.48 -0.09 -2.95
CA PRO A 34 13.03 1.22 -3.45
C PRO A 34 11.73 1.32 -4.25
N TYR A 35 10.79 0.38 -4.10
CA TYR A 35 9.56 0.36 -4.89
C TYR A 35 8.51 1.33 -4.37
N HIS A 36 7.84 2.03 -5.27
CA HIS A 36 6.76 2.98 -4.97
C HIS A 36 5.40 2.31 -5.22
N PHE A 37 4.53 2.28 -4.23
CA PHE A 37 3.23 1.61 -4.31
C PHE A 37 2.15 2.38 -3.55
N THR A 38 0.95 2.44 -4.14
CA THR A 38 -0.25 2.95 -3.46
C THR A 38 -1.11 1.79 -3.01
N ILE A 39 -1.73 1.93 -1.85
CA ILE A 39 -2.55 0.86 -1.29
C ILE A 39 -3.98 1.36 -1.29
N PRO A 40 -4.91 0.59 -1.87
CA PRO A 40 -6.31 0.91 -1.71
C PRO A 40 -6.66 0.92 -0.22
N LYS A 41 -7.55 1.83 0.18
CA LYS A 41 -8.04 1.88 1.56
C LYS A 41 -8.59 0.50 1.92
N LEU A 42 -7.92 -0.18 2.87
CA LEU A 42 -8.35 -1.47 3.39
C LEU A 42 -9.69 -1.26 4.10
N GLY A 43 -10.80 -1.49 3.40
CA GLY A 43 -12.14 -1.17 3.91
C GLY A 43 -13.26 -1.09 2.87
N LYS A 44 -12.97 -1.10 1.57
CA LYS A 44 -14.00 -1.33 0.55
C LYS A 44 -13.84 -2.76 0.06
N GLY A 45 -14.79 -3.62 0.43
CA GLY A 45 -14.79 -5.04 0.09
C GLY A 45 -14.54 -5.22 -1.40
N ILE A 46 -13.75 -6.23 -1.74
CA ILE A 46 -13.78 -6.83 -3.07
C ILE A 46 -15.22 -7.31 -3.29
N ASP A 47 -16.01 -6.55 -4.03
CA ASP A 47 -17.24 -7.03 -4.63
C ASP A 47 -16.84 -8.16 -5.57
N ASN A 48 -16.99 -9.40 -5.10
CA ASN A 48 -16.80 -10.59 -5.91
C ASN A 48 -18.05 -10.73 -6.79
N TYR A 49 -18.19 -9.86 -7.78
CA TYR A 49 -19.13 -10.06 -8.87
C TYR A 49 -18.33 -10.39 -10.12
N TYR A 50 -18.24 -11.67 -10.43
CA TYR A 50 -17.95 -12.12 -11.77
C TYR A 50 -19.09 -13.03 -12.20
N VAL A 51 -19.77 -12.60 -13.28
CA VAL A 51 -20.87 -13.24 -14.00
C VAL A 51 -20.40 -14.53 -14.67
#